data_AF-A0A2S1R028-F1
#
_entry.id   AF-A0A2S1R028-F1
#
_cell.length_a   1.000
_cell.length_b   1.000
_cell.length_c   1.000
_cell.angle_alpha   90.00
_cell.angle_beta   90.00
_cell.angle_gamma   90.00
#
_symmetry.space_group_name_H-M   'P 1'
#
loop_
_entity.id
_entity.type
_entity.pdbx_description
1 polymer ?
#
loop_
_entity_poly.entity_id
_entity_poly.type
_entity_poly.pdbx_seq_one_letter_code
_entity_poly.pdbx_strand_id
1 'polypeptide(L)'
;MFSNYEKYIRHINNLHDFNEELESFVVALIFIGIGAFIAMHYELLADMQILAVALLMVLVVRPVAGYISFINTGLNRFQRFALSFYGMRGIGSLFYLAYALTSAEFDEPKKLVAITTATIFFSVLIHGISARSVQKLIKKHDILPTDAK
;
A
#
# COMPACT_ATOMS: atom_id res chain seq x y z
N MET A 1 38.29 9.81 -19.09
CA MET A 1 36.93 10.36 -19.28
C MET A 1 35.86 9.56 -18.52
N PHE A 2 35.95 8.23 -18.42
CA PHE A 2 34.95 7.37 -17.76
C PHE A 2 34.93 7.41 -16.21
N SER A 3 36.04 7.74 -15.53
CA SER A 3 36.12 7.75 -14.06
C SER A 3 35.21 8.79 -13.37
N ASN A 4 34.96 9.94 -14.02
CA ASN A 4 34.06 10.96 -13.48
C ASN A 4 32.58 10.53 -13.61
N TYR A 5 32.25 9.72 -14.62
CA TYR A 5 30.91 9.20 -14.84
C TYR A 5 30.54 8.14 -13.78
N GLU A 6 31.49 7.25 -13.45
CA GLU A 6 31.30 6.27 -12.37
C GLU A 6 31.11 6.93 -11.00
N LYS A 7 31.87 8.00 -10.70
CA LYS A 7 31.67 8.78 -9.45
C LYS A 7 30.30 9.45 -9.40
N TYR A 8 29.82 9.98 -10.53
CA TYR A 8 28.51 10.62 -10.62
C TYR A 8 27.36 9.62 -10.42
N ILE A 9 27.41 8.45 -11.08
CA ILE A 9 26.43 7.38 -10.86
C ILE A 9 26.43 6.91 -9.41
N ARG A 10 27.62 6.71 -8.82
CA ARG A 10 27.74 6.33 -7.41
C ARG A 10 27.13 7.38 -6.48
N HIS A 11 27.31 8.65 -6.78
CA HIS A 11 26.70 9.73 -6.01
C HIS A 11 25.17 9.71 -6.10
N ILE A 12 24.60 9.53 -7.29
CA ILE A 12 23.14 9.41 -7.47
C ILE A 12 22.59 8.20 -6.72
N ASN A 13 23.25 7.05 -6.79
CA ASN A 13 22.81 5.85 -6.06
C ASN A 13 22.84 6.10 -4.55
N ASN A 14 23.90 6.70 -4.02
CA ASN A 14 23.97 7.03 -2.59
C ASN A 14 22.85 8.00 -2.16
N LEU A 15 22.47 8.97 -3.01
CA LEU A 15 21.35 9.87 -2.74
C LEU A 15 20.00 9.15 -2.81
N HIS A 16 19.86 8.17 -3.72
CA HIS A 16 18.67 7.33 -3.82
C HIS A 16 18.50 6.46 -2.57
N ASP A 17 19.57 5.78 -2.15
CA ASP A 17 19.57 4.93 -0.95
C ASP A 17 19.23 5.76 0.30
N PHE A 18 19.83 6.95 0.44
CA PHE A 18 19.50 7.86 1.53
C PHE A 18 18.03 8.31 1.49
N ASN A 19 17.47 8.58 0.31
CA ASN A 19 16.06 8.94 0.16
C ASN A 19 15.14 7.77 0.50
N GLU A 20 15.50 6.53 0.13
CA GLU A 20 14.76 5.33 0.49
C GLU A 20 14.74 5.09 2.01
N GLU A 21 15.87 5.32 2.69
CA GLU A 21 15.96 5.28 4.14
C GLU A 21 15.03 6.32 4.81
N LEU A 22 15.05 7.56 4.31
CA LEU A 22 14.16 8.62 4.79
C LEU A 22 12.68 8.29 4.54
N GLU A 23 12.34 7.76 3.37
CA GLU A 23 10.96 7.35 3.05
C GLU A 23 10.48 6.29 4.05
N SER A 24 11.28 5.25 4.28
CA SER A 24 10.96 4.18 5.23
C SER A 24 10.77 4.72 6.66
N PHE A 25 11.62 5.66 7.08
CA PHE A 25 11.48 6.31 8.38
C PHE A 25 10.17 7.10 8.51
N VAL A 26 9.80 7.88 7.49
CA VAL A 26 8.55 8.64 7.46
C VAL A 26 7.34 7.70 7.46
N VAL A 27 7.37 6.62 6.66
CA VAL A 27 6.33 5.59 6.66
C VAL A 27 6.15 4.98 8.05
N ALA A 28 7.25 4.65 8.73
CA ALA A 28 7.20 4.10 10.08
C ALA A 28 6.55 5.07 11.07
N LEU A 29 6.91 6.35 11.04
CA LEU A 29 6.28 7.39 11.87
C LEU A 29 4.79 7.53 11.58
N ILE A 30 4.39 7.50 10.31
CA ILE A 30 2.98 7.54 9.91
C ILE A 30 2.21 6.34 10.49
N PHE A 31 2.77 5.13 10.41
CA PHE A 31 2.11 3.94 10.95
C PHE A 31 2.01 3.96 12.47
N ILE A 32 3.03 4.47 13.16
CA ILE A 32 2.97 4.71 14.61
C ILE A 32 1.85 5.71 14.92
N GLY A 33 1.76 6.81 14.17
CA GLY A 33 0.71 7.81 14.33
C GLY A 33 -0.70 7.26 14.09
N ILE A 34 -0.88 6.44 13.05
CA ILE A 34 -2.14 5.73 12.78
C ILE A 34 -2.48 4.77 13.92
N GLY A 35 -1.51 4.00 14.41
CA GLY A 35 -1.70 3.10 15.54
C GLY A 35 -2.14 3.84 16.80
N ALA A 36 -1.48 4.95 17.12
CA ALA A 36 -1.86 5.82 18.23
C ALA A 36 -3.26 6.42 18.05
N PHE A 37 -3.58 6.90 16.84
CA PHE A 37 -4.90 7.43 16.52
C PHE A 37 -6.01 6.40 16.76
N ILE A 38 -5.82 5.17 16.27
CA ILE A 38 -6.76 4.06 16.48
C ILE A 38 -6.87 3.70 17.96
N ALA A 39 -5.75 3.65 18.69
CA ALA A 39 -5.77 3.35 20.12
C ALA A 39 -6.58 4.38 20.92
N MET A 40 -6.46 5.67 20.58
CA MET A 40 -7.25 6.75 21.20
C MET A 40 -8.72 6.76 20.76
N HIS A 41 -9.02 6.24 19.57
CA HIS A 41 -10.36 6.27 18.97
C HIS A 41 -10.87 4.87 18.64
N TYR A 42 -10.72 3.93 19.57
CA TYR A 42 -11.03 2.51 19.33
C TYR A 42 -12.51 2.28 18.93
N GLU A 43 -13.42 3.16 19.37
CA GLU A 43 -14.84 3.11 19.02
C GLU A 43 -15.08 3.24 17.51
N LEU A 44 -14.16 3.85 16.75
CA LEU A 44 -14.22 3.90 15.29
C LEU A 44 -14.20 2.51 14.66
N LEU A 45 -13.51 1.54 15.28
CA LEU A 45 -13.47 0.16 14.82
C LEU A 45 -14.71 -0.64 15.25
N ALA A 46 -15.47 -0.14 16.23
CA ALA A 46 -16.74 -0.75 16.65
C ALA A 46 -17.88 -0.38 15.70
N ASP A 47 -17.75 0.70 14.93
CA ASP A 47 -18.71 1.06 13.89
C ASP A 47 -18.62 0.10 12.70
N MET A 48 -19.67 -0.71 12.55
CA MET A 48 -19.78 -1.71 11.48
C MET A 48 -19.79 -1.11 10.08
N GLN A 49 -20.28 0.12 9.91
CA GLN A 49 -20.27 0.79 8.60
C GLN A 49 -18.83 1.14 8.19
N ILE A 50 -18.05 1.69 9.14
CA ILE A 50 -16.65 2.05 8.91
C ILE A 50 -15.84 0.79 8.60
N LEU A 51 -16.03 -0.26 9.41
CA LEU A 51 -15.37 -1.54 9.22
C LEU A 51 -15.70 -2.17 7.86
N ALA A 52 -16.98 -2.20 7.49
CA ALA A 52 -17.43 -2.77 6.22
C ALA A 52 -16.83 -2.02 5.02
N VAL A 53 -16.85 -0.68 5.04
CA VAL A 53 -16.28 0.13 3.95
C VAL A 53 -14.76 -0.07 3.86
N ALA A 54 -14.06 -0.08 4.99
CA ALA A 54 -12.62 -0.30 5.02
C ALA A 54 -12.23 -1.67 4.44
N LEU A 55 -12.90 -2.73 4.88
CA LEU A 55 -12.66 -4.08 4.37
C LEU A 55 -13.04 -4.21 2.89
N LEU A 56 -14.15 -3.61 2.46
CA LEU A 56 -14.57 -3.60 1.05
C LEU A 56 -13.52 -2.90 0.17
N MET A 57 -12.97 -1.77 0.65
CA MET A 57 -11.89 -1.07 -0.05
C MET A 57 -10.62 -1.93 -0.18
N VAL A 58 -10.29 -2.69 0.86
CA VAL A 58 -9.08 -3.52 0.88
C VAL A 58 -9.24 -4.80 0.06
N LEU A 59 -10.34 -5.52 0.25
CA LEU A 59 -10.54 -6.88 -0.26
C LEU A 59 -11.24 -6.94 -1.63
N VAL A 60 -11.98 -5.90 -2.01
CA VAL A 60 -12.80 -5.92 -3.25
C VAL A 60 -12.37 -4.81 -4.21
N VAL A 61 -12.50 -3.55 -3.79
CA VAL A 61 -12.24 -2.42 -4.70
C VAL A 61 -10.82 -2.47 -5.23
N ARG A 62 -9.84 -2.76 -4.36
CA ARG A 62 -8.45 -2.80 -4.76
C ARG A 62 -8.12 -3.95 -5.69
N PRO A 63 -8.44 -5.22 -5.36
CA PRO A 63 -8.10 -6.32 -6.25
C PRO A 63 -8.78 -6.18 -7.60
N VAL A 64 -10.02 -5.68 -7.65
CA VAL A 64 -10.72 -5.44 -8.91
C VAL A 64 -10.03 -4.32 -9.71
N ALA A 65 -9.81 -3.15 -9.11
CA ALA A 65 -9.18 -2.03 -9.82
C ALA A 65 -7.76 -2.36 -10.30
N GLY A 66 -6.97 -3.01 -9.45
CA GLY A 66 -5.63 -3.50 -9.82
C GLY A 66 -5.69 -4.53 -10.93
N TYR A 67 -6.60 -5.50 -10.84
CA TYR A 67 -6.68 -6.58 -11.83
C TYR A 67 -7.06 -6.03 -13.20
N ILE A 68 -8.01 -5.08 -13.23
CA ILE A 68 -8.41 -4.35 -14.44
C ILE A 68 -7.20 -3.62 -15.05
N SER A 69 -6.37 -2.98 -14.23
CA SER A 69 -5.16 -2.29 -14.71
C SER A 69 -4.14 -3.22 -15.38
N PHE A 70 -4.19 -4.53 -15.09
CA PHE A 70 -3.28 -5.52 -15.66
C PHE A 70 -3.89 -6.42 -16.75
N ILE A 71 -5.14 -6.17 -17.21
CA ILE A 71 -5.83 -7.04 -18.18
C ILE A 71 -5.00 -7.24 -19.47
N ASN A 72 -4.34 -6.19 -19.96
CA ASN A 72 -3.55 -6.23 -21.19
C ASN A 72 -2.05 -6.48 -20.95
N THR A 73 -1.69 -7.08 -19.83
CA THR A 73 -0.29 -7.46 -19.55
C THR A 73 -0.08 -8.95 -19.83
N GLY A 74 1.15 -9.33 -20.18
CA GLY A 74 1.55 -10.73 -20.37
C GLY A 74 1.59 -11.58 -19.08
N LEU A 75 1.07 -11.05 -17.96
CA LEU A 75 1.10 -11.70 -16.66
C LEU A 75 0.04 -12.81 -16.56
N ASN A 76 0.41 -13.91 -15.87
CA ASN A 76 -0.55 -14.97 -15.58
C ASN A 76 -1.62 -14.49 -14.57
N ARG A 77 -2.71 -15.26 -14.40
CA ARG A 77 -3.84 -14.84 -13.54
C ARG A 77 -3.43 -14.67 -12.07
N PHE A 78 -2.49 -15.49 -11.59
CA PHE A 78 -2.00 -15.44 -10.21
C PHE A 78 -1.10 -14.23 -9.97
N GLN A 79 -0.16 -13.96 -10.87
CA GLN A 79 0.70 -12.77 -10.83
C GLN A 79 -0.13 -11.49 -10.88
N ARG A 80 -1.13 -11.42 -11.77
CA ARG A 80 -2.08 -10.31 -11.82
C ARG A 80 -2.78 -10.12 -10.49
N PHE A 81 -3.34 -11.19 -9.92
CA PHE A 81 -4.02 -11.10 -8.63
C PHE A 81 -3.07 -10.70 -7.49
N ALA A 82 -1.88 -11.29 -7.39
CA ALA A 82 -0.91 -10.96 -6.36
C ALA A 82 -0.46 -9.50 -6.43
N LEU A 83 -0.10 -9.01 -7.62
CA LEU A 83 0.24 -7.61 -7.83
C LEU A 83 -0.95 -6.67 -7.55
N SER A 84 -2.16 -7.14 -7.89
CA SER A 84 -3.45 -6.49 -7.59
C SER A 84 -3.95 -6.68 -6.16
N PHE A 85 -3.28 -7.47 -5.31
CA PHE A 85 -3.57 -7.52 -3.87
C PHE A 85 -2.53 -6.70 -3.06
N TYR A 86 -1.23 -6.88 -3.29
CA TYR A 86 -0.11 -6.30 -2.50
C TYR A 86 0.43 -4.91 -2.91
N GLY A 87 -0.36 -4.05 -3.54
CA GLY A 87 0.09 -2.74 -3.99
C GLY A 87 0.38 -1.81 -2.81
N MET A 88 1.46 -1.03 -2.91
CA MET A 88 1.87 -0.06 -1.89
C MET A 88 0.71 0.90 -1.55
N ARG A 89 0.40 1.04 -0.26
CA ARG A 89 -0.67 1.89 0.30
C ARG A 89 -0.14 2.68 1.48
N GLY A 90 -0.80 3.80 1.77
CA GLY A 90 -0.65 4.50 3.05
C GLY A 90 -0.52 6.00 2.89
N ILE A 91 0.64 6.44 2.41
CA ILE A 91 1.01 7.88 2.45
C ILE A 91 0.12 8.71 1.53
N GLY A 92 -0.07 8.28 0.28
CA GLY A 92 -0.87 9.03 -0.70
C GLY A 92 -2.33 9.22 -0.27
N SER A 93 -2.93 8.23 0.38
CA SER A 93 -4.31 8.34 0.88
C SER A 93 -4.43 9.38 1.98
N LEU A 94 -3.44 9.48 2.88
CA LEU A 94 -3.40 10.54 3.89
C LEU A 94 -3.19 11.91 3.27
N PHE A 95 -2.32 12.02 2.26
CA PHE A 95 -2.12 13.27 1.53
C PHE A 95 -3.42 13.75 0.88
N TYR A 96 -4.12 12.87 0.13
CA TYR A 96 -5.37 13.23 -0.52
C TYR A 96 -6.50 13.52 0.48
N LEU A 97 -6.56 12.79 1.60
CA LEU A 97 -7.52 13.09 2.65
C LEU A 97 -7.25 14.47 3.25
N ALA A 98 -6.00 14.77 3.62
CA ALA A 98 -5.62 16.06 4.17
C ALA A 98 -5.94 17.19 3.17
N TYR A 99 -5.57 17.01 1.91
CA TYR A 99 -5.88 17.95 0.84
C TYR A 99 -7.39 18.14 0.65
N ALA A 100 -8.17 17.06 0.66
CA ALA A 100 -9.61 17.13 0.51
C ALA A 100 -10.24 17.91 1.66
N LEU A 101 -9.89 17.57 2.92
CA LEU A 101 -10.41 18.24 4.11
C LEU A 101 -10.08 19.74 4.17
N THR A 102 -9.01 20.18 3.50
CA THR A 102 -8.68 21.61 3.39
C THR A 102 -9.31 22.29 2.18
N SER A 103 -9.64 21.54 1.13
CA SER A 103 -10.07 22.09 -0.17
C SER A 103 -11.57 22.04 -0.39
N ALA A 104 -12.31 21.27 0.42
CA ALA A 104 -13.76 21.12 0.31
C ALA A 104 -14.42 20.98 1.68
N GLU A 105 -15.68 21.38 1.76
CA GLU A 105 -16.53 21.11 2.91
C GLU A 105 -17.17 19.72 2.78
N PHE A 106 -17.19 19.00 3.90
CA PHE A 106 -17.82 17.69 4.01
C PHE A 106 -18.78 17.68 5.18
N ASP A 107 -19.90 17.00 5.03
CA ASP A 107 -20.88 16.84 6.11
C ASP A 107 -20.30 16.05 7.30
N GLU A 108 -19.49 15.02 7.01
CA GLU A 108 -18.92 14.11 8.01
C GLU A 108 -17.39 13.93 7.87
N PRO A 109 -16.58 14.99 8.09
CA PRO A 109 -15.13 14.93 7.88
C PRO A 109 -14.45 13.92 8.82
N LYS A 110 -14.97 13.76 10.05
CA LYS A 110 -14.49 12.76 11.01
C LYS A 110 -14.67 11.33 10.50
N LYS A 111 -15.76 11.06 9.78
CA LYS A 111 -16.06 9.73 9.22
C LYS A 111 -15.11 9.41 8.07
N LEU A 112 -14.73 10.41 7.26
CA LEU A 112 -13.69 10.25 6.23
C LEU A 112 -12.32 9.90 6.83
N VAL A 113 -11.92 10.60 7.90
CA VAL A 113 -10.69 10.28 8.64
C VAL A 113 -10.74 8.87 9.19
N ALA A 114 -11.86 8.48 9.80
CA ALA A 114 -12.02 7.15 10.37
C ALA A 114 -11.96 6.04 9.32
N ILE A 115 -12.72 6.16 8.22
CA ILE A 115 -12.71 5.18 7.12
C ILE A 115 -11.32 5.06 6.51
N THR A 116 -10.65 6.18 6.25
CA THR A 116 -9.30 6.19 5.64
C THR A 116 -8.30 5.53 6.57
N THR A 117 -8.31 5.88 7.85
CA THR A 117 -7.37 5.34 8.85
C THR A 117 -7.61 3.85 9.10
N ALA A 118 -8.88 3.42 9.21
CA ALA A 118 -9.25 2.01 9.30
C ALA A 118 -8.83 1.23 8.04
N THR A 119 -9.01 1.80 6.84
CA THR A 119 -8.58 1.19 5.58
C THR A 119 -7.08 0.97 5.54
N ILE A 120 -6.28 1.97 5.94
CA ILE A 120 -4.82 1.84 6.01
C ILE A 120 -4.43 0.76 7.03
N PHE A 121 -5.03 0.80 8.22
CA PHE A 121 -4.78 -0.18 9.28
C PHE A 121 -5.05 -1.62 8.84
N PHE A 122 -6.26 -1.89 8.31
CA PHE A 122 -6.59 -3.22 7.81
C PHE A 122 -5.73 -3.62 6.62
N SER A 123 -5.36 -2.69 5.75
CA SER A 123 -4.42 -2.98 4.67
C SER A 123 -3.07 -3.45 5.22
N VAL A 124 -2.48 -2.72 6.17
CA VAL A 124 -1.18 -3.10 6.75
C VAL A 124 -1.28 -4.44 7.47
N LEU A 125 -2.32 -4.68 8.26
CA LEU A 125 -2.51 -5.96 8.96
C LEU A 125 -2.70 -7.14 7.99
N ILE A 126 -3.65 -7.02 7.05
CA ILE A 126 -3.99 -8.10 6.13
C ILE A 126 -2.80 -8.44 5.24
N HIS A 127 -2.13 -7.43 4.67
CA HIS A 127 -0.98 -7.66 3.79
C HIS A 127 0.26 -8.07 4.59
N GLY A 128 0.52 -7.48 5.75
CA GLY A 128 1.66 -7.83 6.61
C GLY A 128 1.62 -9.29 7.05
N ILE A 129 0.47 -9.76 7.53
CA ILE A 129 0.29 -11.16 7.95
C ILE A 129 0.36 -12.11 6.73
N SER A 130 -0.22 -11.73 5.60
CA SER A 130 -0.29 -12.60 4.42
C SER A 130 0.99 -12.61 3.56
N ALA A 131 1.86 -11.60 3.67
CA ALA A 131 3.04 -11.44 2.83
C ALA A 131 3.95 -12.67 2.83
N ARG A 132 4.25 -13.22 4.02
CA ARG A 132 5.13 -14.40 4.15
C ARG A 132 4.53 -15.63 3.48
N SER A 133 3.21 -15.79 3.55
CA SER A 133 2.50 -16.91 2.93
C SER A 133 2.48 -16.77 1.41
N VAL A 134 2.23 -15.57 0.89
CA VAL A 134 2.20 -15.34 -0.56
C VAL A 134 3.59 -15.41 -1.19
N GLN A 135 4.64 -14.94 -0.53
CA GLN A 135 6.02 -15.12 -1.03
C GLN A 135 6.37 -16.61 -1.23
N LYS A 136 5.91 -17.50 -0.33
CA LYS A 136 6.08 -18.95 -0.50
C LYS A 136 5.30 -19.48 -1.71
N LEU A 137 4.08 -18.98 -1.95
CA LEU A 137 3.24 -19.39 -3.07
C LEU A 137 3.77 -18.89 -4.42
N ILE A 138 4.29 -17.66 -4.47
CA ILE A 138 4.94 -17.09 -5.66
C ILE A 138 6.19 -17.89 -6.01
N LYS A 139 7.08 -18.15 -5.03
CA LYS A 139 8.23 -19.03 -5.27
C LYS A 139 7.78 -20.36 -5.86
N LYS A 140 6.77 -21.01 -5.28
CA LYS A 140 6.24 -22.28 -5.83
C LYS A 140 5.82 -22.20 -7.31
N HIS A 141 5.31 -21.06 -7.78
CA HIS A 141 4.89 -20.86 -9.17
C HIS A 141 6.03 -20.39 -10.10
N ASP A 142 7.06 -19.72 -9.57
CA ASP A 142 8.23 -19.28 -10.36
C ASP A 142 9.33 -20.37 -10.47
N ILE A 143 9.31 -21.46 -9.67
CA ILE A 143 10.26 -22.60 -9.84
C ILE A 143 9.82 -23.60 -10.93
N LEU A 144 8.83 -23.28 -11.76
CA LEU A 144 8.57 -24.02 -13.00
C LEU A 144 8.93 -23.12 -14.18
N PRO A 145 9.87 -23.52 -15.05
CA PRO A 145 10.24 -22.73 -16.22
C PRO A 145 8.98 -22.40 -17.02
N THR A 146 8.85 -21.14 -17.41
CA THR A 146 7.80 -20.72 -18.35
C THR A 146 8.25 -21.09 -19.76
N ASP A 147 8.44 -22.39 -19.99
CA ASP A 147 8.77 -22.98 -21.28
C ASP A 147 7.84 -24.19 -21.47
N ALA A 148 6.55 -23.90 -21.65
CA ALA A 148 5.60 -24.81 -22.31
C ALA A 148 4.29 -24.07 -22.63
N LYS A 149 4.33 -23.20 -23.65
CA LYS A 149 3.38 -23.17 -24.78
C LYS A 149 3.68 -22.01 -25.71
#